data_AF-A0A7W7RRK8-F1
#
_entry.id   AF-A0A7W7RRK8-F1
#
_cell.length_a   1.000
_cell.length_b   1.000
_cell.length_c   1.000
_cell.angle_alpha   90.00
_cell.angle_beta   90.00
_cell.angle_gamma   90.00
#
_symmetry.space_group_name_H-M   'P 1'
#
loop_
_entity.id
_entity.type
_entity.pdbx_description
1 polymer ?
#
loop_
_entity_poly.entity_id
_entity_poly.type
_entity_poly.pdbx_seq_one_letter_code
_entity_poly.pdbx_strand_id
1 'polypeptide(L)'
;MNELLSHAVARTAAVVRGIGEEQRGLPTPCADFDVRALLGHLSWAAALFDALARKEQAPPQDDEHTAFESRAVGMVAAWSRPEAFEGDSPTMGMPMAVVFQMGLSDIVIHGWDLARATGQDYEVDAETGETVAAFMRQMAPQGRQMGAFGEELAVPEGVSPFDQALGLSGRDPEWKP
;
A
#
# COMPACT_ATOMS: atom_id res chain seq x y z
N MET A 1 4.19 -16.21 -11.03
CA MET A 1 4.43 -14.84 -10.55
C MET A 1 3.08 -14.22 -10.28
N ASN A 2 2.90 -13.53 -9.16
CA ASN A 2 1.66 -12.81 -8.88
C ASN A 2 1.65 -11.50 -9.69
N GLU A 3 1.00 -11.50 -10.85
CA GLU A 3 1.07 -10.38 -11.81
C GLU A 3 0.52 -9.07 -11.24
N LEU A 4 -0.55 -9.15 -10.45
CA LEU A 4 -1.19 -7.99 -9.82
C LEU A 4 -0.22 -7.27 -8.87
N LEU A 5 0.38 -8.01 -7.95
CA LEU A 5 1.34 -7.43 -7.00
C LEU A 5 2.63 -6.97 -7.71
N SER A 6 3.12 -7.72 -8.69
CA SER A 6 4.29 -7.33 -9.47
C SER A 6 4.09 -5.98 -10.17
N HIS A 7 2.93 -5.76 -10.80
CA HIS A 7 2.63 -4.48 -11.46
C HIS A 7 2.50 -3.33 -10.46
N ALA A 8 1.82 -3.55 -9.33
CA ALA A 8 1.73 -2.55 -8.26
C ALA A 8 3.11 -2.15 -7.72
N VAL A 9 3.96 -3.14 -7.41
CA VAL A 9 5.34 -2.90 -6.94
C VAL A 9 6.17 -2.17 -7.99
N ALA A 10 6.10 -2.56 -9.26
CA ALA A 10 6.85 -1.90 -10.31
C ALA A 10 6.46 -0.42 -10.47
N ARG A 11 5.15 -0.12 -10.39
CA ARG A 11 4.61 1.24 -10.43
C ARG A 11 5.08 2.07 -9.24
N THR A 12 4.94 1.56 -8.02
CA THR A 12 5.41 2.25 -6.81
C THR A 12 6.93 2.44 -6.81
N ALA A 13 7.70 1.45 -7.28
CA ALA A 13 9.15 1.58 -7.42
C ALA A 13 9.55 2.68 -8.42
N ALA A 14 8.79 2.87 -9.51
CA ALA A 14 9.03 3.97 -10.43
C ALA A 14 8.85 5.34 -9.77
N VAL A 15 7.82 5.50 -8.94
CA VAL A 15 7.63 6.72 -8.15
C VAL A 15 8.77 6.93 -7.17
N VAL A 16 9.15 5.89 -6.41
CA VAL A 16 10.24 5.95 -5.43
C VAL A 16 11.55 6.42 -6.07
N ARG A 17 11.89 5.93 -7.26
CA ARG A 17 13.09 6.37 -8.00
C ARG A 17 13.04 7.83 -8.45
N GLY A 18 11.85 8.38 -8.64
CA GLY A 18 11.65 9.76 -9.08
C GLY A 18 11.74 10.81 -7.97
N ILE A 19 11.82 10.39 -6.71
CA ILE A 19 11.81 11.31 -5.55
C ILE A 19 13.18 11.95 -5.36
N GLY A 20 13.22 13.28 -5.45
CA GLY A 20 14.39 14.09 -5.14
C GLY A 20 14.63 14.27 -3.62
N GLU A 21 15.85 14.62 -3.24
CA GLU A 21 16.20 14.84 -1.82
C GLU A 21 15.43 16.03 -1.23
N GLU A 22 15.17 17.06 -2.05
CA GLU A 22 14.40 18.25 -1.68
C GLU A 22 12.91 17.97 -1.43
N GLN A 23 12.39 16.87 -1.97
CA GLN A 23 10.98 16.49 -1.83
C GLN A 23 10.73 15.67 -0.56
N ARG A 24 11.78 15.20 0.12
CA ARG A 24 11.66 14.29 1.27
C ARG A 24 10.93 14.86 2.48
N GLY A 25 10.90 16.19 2.62
CA GLY A 25 10.18 16.87 3.71
C GLY A 25 8.77 17.32 3.33
N LEU A 26 8.29 17.01 2.13
CA LEU A 26 6.94 17.40 1.70
C LEU A 26 5.86 16.61 2.46
N PRO A 27 4.71 17.23 2.76
CA PRO A 27 3.57 16.52 3.33
C PRO A 27 3.03 15.51 2.32
N THR A 28 2.36 14.47 2.82
CA THR A 28 1.65 13.49 1.98
C THR A 28 0.13 13.54 2.25
N PRO A 29 -0.70 12.96 1.37
CA PRO A 29 -2.12 12.78 1.68
C PRO A 29 -2.37 11.95 2.95
N CYS A 30 -1.42 11.11 3.36
CA CYS A 30 -1.44 10.43 4.65
C CYS A 30 -0.80 11.34 5.71
N ALA A 31 -1.63 11.96 6.55
CA ALA A 31 -1.19 12.99 7.50
C ALA A 31 -0.14 12.51 8.54
N ASP A 32 0.02 11.20 8.71
CA ASP A 32 1.02 10.61 9.61
C ASP A 32 2.44 10.65 9.05
N PHE A 33 2.60 10.87 7.74
CA PHE A 33 3.88 10.77 7.05
C PHE A 33 4.21 12.00 6.20
N ASP A 34 5.45 12.48 6.33
CA ASP A 34 6.13 13.16 5.23
C ASP A 34 6.67 12.13 4.22
N VAL A 35 7.18 12.59 3.09
CA VAL A 35 7.72 11.72 2.03
C VAL A 35 8.83 10.79 2.53
N ARG A 36 9.74 11.27 3.40
CA ARG A 36 10.83 10.43 3.96
C ARG A 36 10.28 9.33 4.84
N ALA A 37 9.36 9.66 5.74
CA ALA A 37 8.75 8.71 6.66
C ALA A 37 7.92 7.67 5.88
N LEU A 38 7.20 8.10 4.83
CA LEU A 38 6.43 7.20 3.98
C LEU A 38 7.31 6.22 3.18
N LEU A 39 8.48 6.67 2.72
CA LEU A 39 9.48 5.79 2.10
C LEU A 39 10.00 4.72 3.08
N GLY A 40 10.24 5.10 4.34
CA GLY A 40 10.59 4.17 5.41
C GLY A 40 9.47 3.16 5.67
N HIS A 41 8.23 3.65 5.79
CA HIS A 41 7.04 2.80 5.96
C HIS A 41 6.90 1.78 4.84
N LEU A 42 6.93 2.20 3.57
CA LEU A 42 6.81 1.29 2.43
C LEU A 42 7.91 0.23 2.41
N SER A 43 9.14 0.63 2.72
CA SER A 43 10.27 -0.28 2.81
C SER A 43 10.06 -1.33 3.91
N TRP A 44 9.64 -0.92 5.10
CA TRP A 44 9.29 -1.86 6.17
C TRP A 44 8.09 -2.73 5.81
N ALA A 45 7.02 -2.15 5.24
CA ALA A 45 5.81 -2.85 4.83
C ALA A 45 6.12 -3.97 3.84
N ALA A 46 6.99 -3.72 2.86
CA ALA A 46 7.44 -4.76 1.93
C ALA A 46 8.09 -5.95 2.65
N ALA A 47 8.92 -5.70 3.66
CA ALA A 47 9.53 -6.78 4.46
C ALA A 47 8.52 -7.48 5.39
N LEU A 48 7.58 -6.72 5.98
CA LEU A 48 6.47 -7.26 6.77
C LEU A 48 5.64 -8.23 5.93
N PHE A 49 5.19 -7.83 4.75
CA PHE A 49 4.34 -8.66 3.91
C PHE A 49 5.07 -9.82 3.23
N ASP A 50 6.40 -9.75 3.06
CA ASP A 50 7.23 -10.91 2.72
C ASP A 50 7.22 -11.94 3.86
N ALA A 51 7.49 -11.52 5.10
CA ALA A 51 7.47 -12.42 6.26
C ALA A 51 6.08 -13.04 6.49
N LEU A 52 5.02 -12.26 6.35
CA LEU A 52 3.65 -12.76 6.49
C LEU A 52 3.30 -13.81 5.44
N ALA A 53 3.70 -13.61 4.17
CA ALA A 53 3.52 -14.61 3.11
C ALA A 53 4.21 -15.94 3.45
N ARG A 54 5.35 -15.88 4.14
CA ARG A 54 6.12 -17.04 4.62
C ARG A 54 5.60 -17.60 5.94
N LYS A 55 4.62 -16.94 6.57
CA LYS A 55 4.11 -17.26 7.91
C LYS A 55 5.22 -17.20 8.98
N GLU A 56 6.18 -16.31 8.76
CA GLU A 56 7.33 -16.06 9.64
C GLU A 56 7.07 -14.84 10.53
N GLN A 57 7.95 -14.65 11.53
CA GLN A 57 7.89 -13.48 12.38
C GLN A 57 8.25 -12.22 11.56
N ALA A 58 7.40 -11.19 11.68
CA ALA A 58 7.66 -9.91 11.04
C ALA A 58 8.93 -9.25 11.60
N PRO A 59 9.73 -8.58 10.76
CA PRO A 59 10.84 -7.78 11.25
C PRO A 59 10.32 -6.61 12.12
N PRO A 60 11.12 -6.14 13.10
CA PRO A 60 10.79 -4.90 13.79
C PRO A 60 10.70 -3.74 12.79
N GLN A 61 9.90 -2.73 13.14
CA GLN A 61 9.84 -1.51 12.35
C GLN A 61 11.20 -0.82 12.31
N ASP A 62 11.60 -0.36 11.12
CA ASP A 62 12.82 0.40 10.88
C ASP A 62 12.53 1.64 10.02
N ASP A 63 13.51 2.54 9.92
CA ASP A 63 13.46 3.79 9.16
C ASP A 63 14.28 3.73 7.86
N GLU A 64 14.58 2.51 7.39
CA GLU A 64 15.37 2.28 6.19
C GLU A 64 14.55 2.63 4.94
N HIS A 65 14.71 3.87 4.47
CA HIS A 65 13.91 4.48 3.41
C HIS A 65 14.48 4.27 1.99
N THR A 66 15.58 3.53 1.84
CA THR A 66 16.20 3.25 0.54
C THR A 66 16.02 1.81 0.07
N ALA A 67 15.49 0.93 0.92
CA ALA A 67 15.40 -0.51 0.64
C ALA A 67 14.06 -0.98 0.04
N PHE A 68 13.13 -0.08 -0.31
CA PHE A 68 11.83 -0.47 -0.83
C PHE A 68 11.93 -1.43 -2.02
N GLU A 69 12.69 -1.09 -3.06
CA GLU A 69 12.77 -1.91 -4.27
C GLU A 69 13.31 -3.31 -3.99
N SER A 70 14.38 -3.41 -3.19
CA SER A 70 14.99 -4.71 -2.87
C SER A 70 14.09 -5.57 -1.99
N ARG A 71 13.39 -4.98 -1.02
CA ARG A 71 12.43 -5.69 -0.15
C ARG A 71 11.16 -6.10 -0.91
N ALA A 72 10.67 -5.26 -1.81
CA ALA A 72 9.48 -5.55 -2.60
C ALA A 72 9.68 -6.72 -3.58
N VAL A 73 10.91 -6.94 -4.07
CA VAL A 73 11.26 -8.17 -4.82
C VAL A 73 11.04 -9.42 -3.96
N GLY A 74 11.42 -9.39 -2.68
CA GLY A 74 11.18 -10.46 -1.73
C GLY A 74 9.69 -10.74 -1.53
N MET A 75 8.91 -9.68 -1.29
CA MET A 75 7.45 -9.73 -1.14
C MET A 75 6.77 -10.37 -2.37
N VAL A 76 7.11 -9.92 -3.58
CA VAL A 76 6.57 -10.46 -4.84
C VAL A 76 6.91 -11.95 -4.98
N ALA A 77 8.15 -12.34 -4.66
CA ALA A 77 8.58 -13.73 -4.74
C ALA A 77 7.82 -14.62 -3.75
N ALA A 78 7.59 -14.16 -2.53
CA ALA A 78 6.86 -14.91 -1.52
C ALA A 78 5.38 -15.08 -1.87
N TRP A 79 4.69 -14.01 -2.29
CA TRP A 79 3.29 -14.08 -2.72
C TRP A 79 3.08 -14.71 -4.09
N SER A 80 4.16 -15.06 -4.81
CA SER A 80 4.07 -15.86 -6.04
C SER A 80 3.95 -17.37 -5.77
N ARG A 81 4.10 -17.80 -4.52
CA ARG A 81 3.98 -19.19 -4.08
C ARG A 81 2.52 -19.51 -3.72
N PRO A 82 1.88 -20.55 -4.29
CA PRO A 82 0.50 -20.92 -3.96
C PRO A 82 0.24 -21.11 -2.46
N GLU A 83 1.20 -21.69 -1.74
CA GLU A 83 1.14 -21.95 -0.30
C GLU A 83 1.10 -20.67 0.57
N ALA A 84 1.45 -19.51 -0.01
CA ALA A 84 1.30 -18.22 0.67
C ALA A 84 -0.17 -17.89 0.95
N PHE A 85 -1.11 -18.43 0.16
CA PHE A 85 -2.55 -18.19 0.30
C PHE A 85 -3.27 -19.23 1.16
N GLU A 86 -2.57 -20.27 1.62
CA GLU A 86 -3.18 -21.36 2.38
C GLU A 86 -3.43 -20.98 3.84
N GLY A 87 -4.68 -21.17 4.27
CA GLY A 87 -5.09 -21.04 5.66
C GLY A 87 -5.18 -19.60 6.16
N ASP A 88 -5.13 -19.48 7.49
CA ASP A 88 -5.16 -18.19 8.18
C ASP A 88 -3.74 -17.76 8.57
N SER A 89 -3.53 -16.45 8.62
CA SER A 89 -2.31 -15.86 9.16
C SER A 89 -2.18 -16.17 10.65
N PRO A 90 -1.08 -16.80 11.10
CA PRO A 90 -0.87 -17.06 12.53
C PRO A 90 -0.69 -15.77 13.33
N THR A 91 -0.23 -14.70 12.66
CA THR A 91 0.02 -13.39 13.29
C THR A 91 -1.25 -12.56 13.38
N MET A 92 -2.11 -12.63 12.36
CA MET A 92 -3.25 -11.72 12.21
C MET A 92 -4.62 -12.39 12.43
N GLY A 93 -4.67 -13.72 12.48
CA GLY A 93 -5.92 -14.46 12.68
C GLY A 93 -6.96 -14.26 11.57
N MET A 94 -6.52 -13.94 10.36
CA MET A 94 -7.39 -13.71 9.19
C MET A 94 -6.90 -14.53 7.99
N PRO A 95 -7.78 -14.83 7.01
CA PRO A 95 -7.39 -15.60 5.83
C PRO A 95 -6.20 -14.96 5.09
N MET A 96 -5.25 -15.77 4.63
CA MET A 96 -4.06 -15.26 3.93
C MET A 96 -4.40 -14.44 2.67
N ALA A 97 -5.52 -14.73 2.01
CA ALA A 97 -6.05 -13.92 0.91
C ALA A 97 -6.36 -12.47 1.33
N VAL A 98 -6.87 -12.26 2.54
CA VAL A 98 -7.12 -10.91 3.09
C VAL A 98 -5.80 -10.22 3.44
N VAL A 99 -4.80 -10.96 3.94
CA VAL A 99 -3.45 -10.42 4.20
C VAL A 99 -2.77 -9.98 2.90
N PHE A 100 -2.91 -10.76 1.83
CA PHE A 100 -2.44 -10.36 0.50
C PHE A 100 -3.10 -9.06 0.03
N GLN A 101 -4.43 -8.97 0.12
CA GLN A 101 -5.18 -7.77 -0.27
C GLN A 101 -4.78 -6.56 0.56
N MET A 102 -4.49 -6.75 1.85
CA MET A 102 -3.97 -5.70 2.72
C MET A 102 -2.60 -5.20 2.25
N GLY A 103 -1.66 -6.11 1.97
CA GLY A 103 -0.34 -5.74 1.46
C GLY A 103 -0.40 -5.06 0.10
N LEU A 104 -1.24 -5.56 -0.81
CA LEU A 104 -1.47 -4.91 -2.10
C LEU A 104 -2.04 -3.50 -1.91
N SER A 105 -3.04 -3.34 -1.04
CA SER A 105 -3.67 -2.05 -0.78
C SER A 105 -2.70 -1.03 -0.18
N ASP A 106 -1.85 -1.46 0.76
CA ASP A 106 -0.80 -0.63 1.36
C ASP A 106 0.17 -0.11 0.28
N ILE A 107 0.73 -1.01 -0.54
CA ILE A 107 1.69 -0.66 -1.61
C ILE A 107 1.08 0.30 -2.64
N VAL A 108 -0.18 0.09 -3.02
CA VAL A 108 -0.84 0.87 -4.07
C VAL A 108 -1.23 2.26 -3.53
N ILE A 109 -1.88 2.32 -2.36
CA ILE A 109 -2.34 3.59 -1.80
C ILE A 109 -1.15 4.47 -1.40
N HIS A 110 -0.13 3.90 -0.76
CA HIS A 110 1.04 4.68 -0.38
C HIS A 110 1.96 5.01 -1.57
N GLY A 111 1.95 4.19 -2.62
CA GLY A 111 2.55 4.57 -3.90
C GLY A 111 1.88 5.79 -4.52
N TRP A 112 0.54 5.86 -4.47
CA TRP A 112 -0.21 7.04 -4.88
C TRP A 112 0.04 8.24 -3.96
N ASP A 113 0.09 8.04 -2.64
CA ASP A 113 0.39 9.11 -1.67
C ASP A 113 1.74 9.79 -2.00
N LEU A 114 2.78 9.00 -2.26
CA LEU A 114 4.10 9.50 -2.70
C LEU A 114 4.04 10.22 -4.05
N ALA A 115 3.32 9.65 -5.01
CA ALA A 115 3.21 10.24 -6.33
C ALA A 115 2.56 11.62 -6.26
N ARG A 116 1.47 11.74 -5.49
CA ARG A 116 0.78 13.02 -5.27
C ARG A 116 1.65 14.04 -4.55
N ALA A 117 2.32 13.63 -3.48
CA ALA A 117 3.22 14.51 -2.73
C ALA A 117 4.37 15.06 -3.59
N THR A 118 4.82 14.30 -4.60
CA THR A 118 5.98 14.65 -5.44
C THR A 118 5.61 15.08 -6.87
N GLY A 119 4.32 15.24 -7.16
CA GLY A 119 3.84 15.69 -8.47
C GLY A 119 4.07 14.70 -9.61
N GLN A 120 4.15 13.40 -9.29
CA GLN A 120 4.33 12.32 -10.26
C GLN A 120 2.98 11.69 -10.64
N ASP A 121 2.90 11.11 -11.83
CA ASP A 121 1.73 10.36 -12.29
C ASP A 121 1.66 8.96 -11.61
N TYR A 122 0.45 8.52 -11.30
CA TYR A 122 0.19 7.19 -10.72
C TYR A 122 -1.15 6.63 -11.21
N GLU A 123 -1.12 5.90 -12.32
CA GLU A 123 -2.31 5.32 -12.94
C GLU A 123 -2.51 3.88 -12.46
N VAL A 124 -3.62 3.60 -11.78
CA VAL A 124 -3.98 2.26 -11.32
C VAL A 124 -4.91 1.58 -12.33
N ASP A 125 -4.56 0.36 -12.76
CA ASP A 125 -5.40 -0.45 -13.64
C ASP A 125 -6.69 -0.91 -12.93
N ALA A 126 -7.72 -1.22 -13.73
CA ALA A 126 -9.05 -1.54 -13.21
C ALA A 126 -9.06 -2.72 -12.24
N GLU A 127 -8.30 -3.79 -12.53
CA GLU A 127 -8.25 -4.99 -11.69
C GLU A 127 -7.62 -4.70 -10.32
N THR A 128 -6.51 -3.96 -10.30
CA THR A 128 -5.89 -3.50 -9.05
C THR A 128 -6.85 -2.58 -8.28
N GLY A 129 -7.44 -1.60 -8.97
CA GLY A 129 -8.38 -0.66 -8.37
C GLY A 129 -9.59 -1.36 -7.73
N GLU A 130 -10.19 -2.34 -8.41
CA GLU A 130 -11.31 -3.12 -7.89
C GLU A 130 -10.93 -3.95 -6.66
N THR A 131 -9.73 -4.57 -6.69
CA THR A 131 -9.23 -5.36 -5.56
C THR A 131 -9.02 -4.50 -4.32
N VAL A 132 -8.37 -3.34 -4.47
CA VAL A 132 -8.11 -2.40 -3.38
C VAL A 132 -9.43 -1.80 -2.87
N ALA A 133 -10.38 -1.47 -3.76
CA ALA A 133 -11.70 -0.97 -3.37
C ALA A 133 -12.51 -2.01 -2.59
N ALA A 134 -12.47 -3.27 -3.01
CA ALA A 134 -13.14 -4.36 -2.30
C ALA A 134 -12.56 -4.55 -0.89
N PHE A 135 -11.24 -4.55 -0.77
CA PHE A 135 -10.56 -4.59 0.53
C PHE A 135 -10.95 -3.41 1.43
N MET A 136 -10.91 -2.18 0.90
CA MET A 136 -11.26 -0.98 1.66
C MET A 136 -12.72 -0.97 2.11
N ARG A 137 -13.66 -1.38 1.27
CA ARG A 137 -15.08 -1.50 1.66
C ARG A 137 -15.27 -2.43 2.86
N GLN A 138 -14.48 -3.50 2.93
CA GLN A 138 -14.56 -4.46 4.02
C GLN A 138 -13.83 -3.99 5.28
N MET A 139 -12.61 -3.45 5.12
CA MET A 139 -11.67 -3.26 6.23
C MET A 139 -11.58 -1.83 6.73
N ALA A 140 -11.94 -0.82 5.92
CA ALA A 140 -11.82 0.58 6.32
C ALA A 140 -12.62 0.93 7.59
N PRO A 141 -13.86 0.45 7.81
CA PRO A 141 -14.58 0.74 9.04
C PRO A 141 -13.85 0.29 10.31
N GLN A 142 -13.26 -0.91 10.31
CA GLN A 142 -12.46 -1.42 11.43
C GLN A 142 -11.11 -0.71 11.52
N GLY A 143 -10.44 -0.48 10.37
CA GLY A 143 -9.16 0.20 10.34
C GLY A 143 -9.24 1.64 10.86
N ARG A 144 -10.34 2.36 10.61
CA ARG A 144 -10.62 3.68 11.21
C ARG A 144 -10.69 3.62 12.74
N GLN A 145 -11.36 2.63 13.30
CA GLN A 145 -11.41 2.44 14.77
C GLN A 145 -10.02 2.16 15.38
N MET A 146 -9.13 1.56 14.60
CA MET A 146 -7.75 1.26 14.97
C MET A 146 -6.76 2.39 14.64
N GLY A 147 -7.23 3.49 14.02
CA GLY A 147 -6.39 4.60 13.58
C GLY A 147 -5.53 4.33 12.35
N ALA A 148 -5.77 3.23 11.62
CA ALA A 148 -5.02 2.88 10.40
C ALA A 148 -5.50 3.65 9.15
N PHE A 149 -6.74 4.16 9.18
CA PHE A 149 -7.32 4.95 8.09
C PHE A 149 -7.93 6.23 8.63
N GLY A 150 -7.94 7.29 7.80
CA GLY A 150 -8.60 8.54 8.11
C GLY A 150 -10.12 8.46 7.99
N GLU A 151 -10.81 9.55 8.34
CA GLU A 151 -12.26 9.67 8.13
C GLU A 151 -12.61 9.51 6.66
N GLU A 152 -13.70 8.78 6.40
CA GLU A 152 -14.15 8.51 5.03
C GLU A 152 -14.54 9.81 4.33
N LEU A 153 -14.01 9.99 3.12
CA LEU A 153 -14.35 11.12 2.26
C LEU A 153 -15.32 10.66 1.18
N ALA A 154 -16.46 11.33 1.11
CA ALA A 154 -17.46 11.07 0.09
C ALA A 154 -16.90 11.46 -1.29
N VAL A 155 -16.79 10.49 -2.18
CA VAL A 155 -16.43 10.69 -3.58
C VAL A 155 -17.67 10.68 -4.47
N PRO A 156 -17.68 11.40 -5.61
CA PRO A 156 -18.81 11.36 -6.54
C PRO A 156 -19.12 9.94 -7.03
N GLU A 157 -20.39 9.70 -7.38
CA GLU A 157 -20.77 8.45 -8.04
C GLU A 157 -20.08 8.34 -9.42
N GLY A 158 -19.69 7.12 -9.80
CA GLY A 158 -19.09 6.84 -11.10
C GLY A 158 -17.59 7.15 -11.22
N VAL A 159 -16.92 7.57 -10.14
CA VAL A 159 -15.44 7.62 -10.10
C VAL A 159 -14.82 6.23 -10.22
N SER A 160 -13.52 6.19 -10.55
CA SER A 160 -12.80 4.93 -10.70
C SER A 160 -12.85 4.09 -9.41
N PRO A 161 -12.74 2.76 -9.49
CA PRO A 161 -12.67 1.91 -8.29
C PRO A 161 -11.54 2.34 -7.34
N PHE A 162 -10.40 2.79 -7.88
CA PHE A 162 -9.31 3.26 -7.06
C PHE A 162 -9.62 4.58 -6.34
N ASP A 163 -10.29 5.54 -6.98
CA ASP A 163 -10.75 6.77 -6.31
C ASP A 163 -11.75 6.47 -5.17
N GLN A 164 -12.61 5.46 -5.35
CA GLN A 164 -13.47 4.97 -4.25
C GLN A 164 -12.64 4.43 -3.09
N ALA A 165 -11.57 3.67 -3.38
CA ALA A 165 -10.69 3.15 -2.36
C ALA A 165 -9.94 4.26 -1.60
N LEU A 166 -9.53 5.33 -2.31
CA LEU A 166 -8.95 6.53 -1.70
C LEU A 166 -9.93 7.19 -0.74
N GLY A 167 -11.17 7.46 -1.18
CA GLY A 167 -12.22 8.02 -0.32
C GLY A 167 -12.50 7.17 0.93
N LEU A 168 -12.62 5.85 0.76
CA LEU A 168 -12.84 4.90 1.86
C LEU A 168 -11.70 4.89 2.90
N SER A 169 -10.47 5.10 2.44
CA SER A 169 -9.27 5.17 3.29
C SER A 169 -8.98 6.56 3.85
N GLY A 170 -9.84 7.54 3.53
CA GLY A 170 -9.78 8.92 4.00
C GLY A 170 -8.85 9.84 3.22
N ARG A 171 -8.47 9.45 2.00
CA ARG A 171 -7.71 10.31 1.06
C ARG A 171 -8.65 11.03 0.12
N ASP A 172 -8.32 12.28 -0.16
CA ASP A 172 -8.96 13.07 -1.20
C ASP A 172 -8.31 12.76 -2.55
N PRO A 173 -9.02 12.16 -3.53
CA PRO A 173 -8.46 11.91 -4.87
C PRO A 173 -7.97 13.16 -5.60
N GLU A 174 -8.47 14.34 -5.21
CA GLU A 174 -8.07 15.65 -5.76
C GLU A 174 -6.99 16.35 -4.92
N TRP A 175 -6.42 15.67 -3.91
CA TRP A 175 -5.40 16.24 -3.01
C TRP A 175 -4.24 16.88 -3.77
N LYS A 176 -3.76 18.01 -3.23
CA LYS A 176 -2.59 18.76 -3.72
C LYS A 176 -1.69 19.14 -2.53
N PRO A 177 -0.35 19.19 -2.73
CA PRO A 177 0.62 19.64 -1.71
C PRO A 177 0.41 21.08 -1.24
#